data_AF-A0A1W9R409-F1
#
_entry.id   AF-A0A1W9R409-F1
#
_cell.length_a   1.000
_cell.length_b   1.000
_cell.length_c   1.000
_cell.angle_alpha   90.00
_cell.angle_beta   90.00
_cell.angle_gamma   90.00
#
_symmetry.space_group_name_H-M   'P 1'
#
loop_
_entity.id
_entity.type
_entity.pdbx_description
1 polymer ?
#
loop_
_entity_poly.entity_id
_entity_poly.type
_entity_poly.pdbx_seq_one_letter_code
_entity_poly.pdbx_strand_id
1 'polypeptide(L)'
;MKVCMICGAIFIPNKYHPSQKVCSSFKCRHIRQLLSQKEWREKNPDYFCYKDKKEKDLWAKKRYLYLKKWREKHREYFVQYRETKNKTNRENKI
;
A
#
# COMPACT_ATOMS: atom_id res chain seq x y z
N MET A 1 -11.91 13.93 28.13
CA MET A 1 -11.46 12.57 28.51
C MET A 1 -12.23 11.54 27.71
N LYS A 2 -11.66 10.35 27.47
CA LYS A 2 -12.31 9.23 26.76
C LYS A 2 -12.12 7.92 27.52
N VAL A 3 -12.97 6.95 27.24
CA VAL A 3 -12.89 5.59 27.79
C VAL A 3 -12.19 4.68 26.78
N CYS A 4 -11.20 3.91 27.24
CA CYS A 4 -10.51 2.94 26.40
C CYS A 4 -11.46 1.79 26.02
N MET A 5 -11.64 1.54 24.73
CA MET A 5 -12.49 0.44 24.25
C MET A 5 -11.98 -0.97 24.63
N ILE A 6 -10.72 -1.10 25.09
CA ILE A 6 -10.10 -2.39 25.40
C ILE A 6 -10.09 -2.68 26.90
N CYS A 7 -9.70 -1.72 27.73
CA CYS A 7 -9.57 -1.92 29.18
C CYS A 7 -10.55 -1.12 30.02
N GLY A 8 -11.40 -0.27 29.42
CA GLY A 8 -12.33 0.59 30.16
C GLY A 8 -11.70 1.75 30.92
N ALA A 9 -10.36 1.85 30.97
CA ALA A 9 -9.70 2.95 31.66
C ALA A 9 -9.99 4.30 31.01
N ILE A 10 -10.20 5.32 31.84
CA ILE A 10 -10.32 6.69 31.38
C ILE A 10 -8.94 7.22 31.00
N PHE A 11 -8.83 7.86 29.84
CA PHE A 11 -7.58 8.42 29.34
C PHE A 11 -7.79 9.75 28.60
N ILE A 12 -6.70 10.49 28.44
CA ILE A 12 -6.64 11.70 27.62
C ILE A 12 -6.09 11.31 26.24
N PRO A 13 -6.84 11.52 25.15
CA PRO A 13 -6.35 11.28 23.79
C PRO A 13 -5.10 12.10 23.49
N ASN A 14 -4.22 11.56 22.64
CA ASN A 14 -3.07 12.33 22.14
C ASN A 14 -3.57 13.56 21.36
N LYS A 15 -2.93 14.72 21.57
CA LYS A 15 -3.21 15.99 20.85
C LYS A 15 -3.25 15.80 19.32
N TYR A 16 -2.38 14.97 18.76
CA TYR A 16 -2.31 14.72 17.31
C TYR A 16 -3.31 13.65 16.84
N HIS A 17 -3.93 12.93 17.77
CA HIS A 17 -4.93 11.89 17.47
C HIS A 17 -6.16 12.06 18.37
N PRO A 18 -6.92 13.16 18.20
CA PRO A 18 -8.10 13.43 19.03
C PRO A 18 -9.18 12.35 18.88
N SER A 19 -9.18 11.59 17.77
CA SER A 19 -10.06 10.46 17.51
C SER A 19 -9.61 9.14 18.17
N GLN A 20 -8.50 9.12 18.91
CA GLN A 20 -7.99 7.94 19.60
C GLN A 20 -9.07 7.29 20.49
N LYS A 21 -9.30 5.99 20.29
CA LYS A 21 -10.33 5.19 20.99
C LYS A 21 -9.74 4.22 22.03
N VAL A 22 -8.42 4.09 22.08
CA VAL A 22 -7.69 3.12 22.91
C VAL A 22 -6.59 3.85 23.66
N CYS A 23 -6.38 3.57 24.95
CA CYS A 23 -5.36 4.24 25.75
C CYS A 23 -3.93 3.88 25.30
N SER A 24 -2.93 4.58 25.85
CA SER A 24 -1.50 4.42 25.52
C SER A 24 -0.83 3.21 26.16
N SER A 25 -1.54 2.42 26.98
CA SER A 25 -0.95 1.23 27.60
C SER A 25 -0.47 0.22 26.56
N PHE A 26 0.68 -0.40 26.80
CA PHE A 26 1.30 -1.35 25.87
C PHE A 26 0.33 -2.48 25.49
N LYS A 27 -0.35 -3.07 26.48
CA LYS A 27 -1.35 -4.13 26.30
C LYS A 27 -2.47 -3.70 25.35
N CYS A 28 -3.07 -2.53 25.57
CA CYS A 28 -4.17 -2.06 24.72
C CYS A 28 -3.68 -1.66 23.32
N ARG A 29 -2.50 -1.06 23.21
CA ARG A 29 -1.90 -0.74 21.91
C ARG A 29 -1.65 -1.98 21.07
N HIS A 30 -1.12 -3.04 21.69
CA HIS A 30 -0.86 -4.31 21.02
C HIS A 30 -2.17 -4.98 20.55
N ILE A 31 -3.18 -5.06 21.42
CA ILE A 31 -4.50 -5.62 21.04
C ILE A 31 -5.12 -4.82 19.88
N ARG A 32 -5.08 -3.48 19.93
CA ARG A 32 -5.55 -2.62 18.82
C ARG A 32 -4.83 -2.93 17.51
N GLN A 33 -3.51 -3.13 17.56
CA GLN A 33 -2.71 -3.46 16.38
C GLN A 33 -3.14 -4.80 15.77
N LEU A 34 -3.35 -5.83 16.61
CA LEU A 34 -3.81 -7.15 16.15
C LEU A 34 -5.21 -7.08 15.51
N LEU A 35 -6.15 -6.35 16.13
CA LEU A 35 -7.49 -6.15 15.59
C LEU A 35 -7.46 -5.42 14.25
N SER A 36 -6.69 -4.33 14.16
CA SER A 36 -6.53 -3.58 12.92
C SER A 36 -5.91 -4.44 11.82
N GLN A 37 -4.89 -5.24 12.15
CA GLN A 37 -4.28 -6.16 11.19
C GLN A 37 -5.24 -7.26 10.73
N LYS A 38 -6.09 -7.78 11.63
CA LYS A 38 -7.13 -8.75 11.30
C LYS A 38 -8.16 -8.14 10.34
N GLU A 39 -8.76 -7.01 10.71
CA GLU A 39 -9.77 -6.32 9.89
C GLU A 39 -9.19 -5.94 8.51
N TRP A 40 -7.93 -5.49 8.49
CA TRP A 40 -7.26 -5.17 7.24
C TRP A 40 -7.06 -6.41 6.35
N ARG A 41 -6.68 -7.57 6.92
CA ARG A 41 -6.56 -8.82 6.17
C ARG A 41 -7.90 -9.30 5.62
N GLU A 42 -8.97 -9.18 6.40
CA GLU A 42 -10.31 -9.54 5.96
C GLU A 42 -10.80 -8.65 4.79
N LYS A 43 -10.45 -7.36 4.80
CA LYS A 43 -10.77 -6.44 3.71
C LYS A 43 -9.84 -6.56 2.49
N ASN A 44 -8.65 -7.14 2.68
CA ASN A 44 -7.64 -7.26 1.63
C ASN A 44 -7.19 -8.74 1.49
N PRO A 45 -8.12 -9.66 1.18
CA PRO A 45 -7.81 -11.09 1.12
C PRO A 45 -6.70 -11.37 0.08
N ASP A 46 -6.74 -10.66 -1.05
CA ASP A 46 -5.82 -10.86 -2.16
C ASP A 46 -4.42 -10.26 -1.94
N TYR A 47 -4.22 -9.47 -0.87
CA TYR A 47 -2.96 -8.74 -0.70
C TYR A 47 -1.76 -9.67 -0.55
N PHE A 48 -1.94 -10.83 0.08
CA PHE A 48 -0.86 -11.80 0.28
C PHE A 48 -0.81 -12.92 -0.76
N CYS A 49 -1.73 -12.92 -1.72
CA CYS A 49 -1.84 -13.98 -2.72
C CYS A 49 -0.60 -14.13 -3.62
N TYR A 50 0.27 -13.11 -3.71
CA TYR A 50 1.56 -13.25 -4.40
C TYR A 50 2.48 -14.32 -3.78
N LYS A 51 2.20 -14.77 -2.55
CA LYS A 51 2.92 -15.86 -1.87
C LYS A 51 2.46 -17.24 -2.35
N ASP A 52 1.24 -17.35 -2.86
CA ASP A 52 0.72 -18.58 -3.44
C ASP A 52 1.22 -18.71 -4.88
N LYS A 53 2.04 -19.73 -5.14
CA LYS A 53 2.68 -19.95 -6.46
C LYS A 53 1.67 -19.93 -7.62
N LYS A 54 0.45 -20.44 -7.42
CA LYS A 54 -0.62 -20.46 -8.43
C LYS A 54 -1.17 -19.05 -8.74
N GLU A 55 -1.23 -18.18 -7.74
CA GLU A 55 -1.75 -16.82 -7.87
C GLU A 55 -0.72 -15.86 -8.45
N LYS A 56 0.58 -16.12 -8.21
CA LYS A 56 1.68 -15.38 -8.84
C LYS A 56 1.59 -15.40 -10.38
N ASP A 57 1.22 -16.53 -10.98
CA ASP A 57 1.07 -16.66 -12.43
C ASP A 57 -0.15 -15.88 -12.96
N LEU A 58 -1.26 -15.90 -12.22
CA LEU A 58 -2.46 -15.13 -12.58
C LEU A 58 -2.22 -13.62 -12.45
N TRP A 59 -1.55 -13.19 -11.39
CA TRP A 59 -1.17 -11.80 -11.19
C TRP A 59 -0.19 -11.33 -12.27
N ALA A 60 0.82 -12.14 -12.60
CA ALA A 60 1.78 -11.82 -13.66
C ALA A 60 1.08 -11.65 -15.02
N LYS A 61 0.13 -12.54 -15.36
CA LYS A 61 -0.69 -12.42 -16.58
C LYS A 61 -1.55 -11.16 -16.58
N LYS A 62 -2.29 -10.88 -15.49
CA LYS A 62 -3.13 -9.67 -15.36
C LYS A 62 -2.29 -8.41 -15.47
N ARG A 63 -1.14 -8.36 -14.80
CA ARG A 63 -0.20 -7.24 -14.85
C ARG A 63 0.39 -7.04 -16.24
N TYR A 64 0.77 -8.11 -16.93
CA TYR A 64 1.24 -8.04 -18.31
C TYR A 64 0.19 -7.41 -19.23
N LEU A 65 -1.07 -7.86 -19.14
CA LEU A 65 -2.18 -7.33 -19.93
C LEU A 65 -2.46 -5.86 -19.63
N TYR A 66 -2.47 -5.48 -18.35
CA TYR A 66 -2.60 -4.08 -17.94
C TYR A 66 -1.49 -3.21 -18.53
N LEU A 67 -0.23 -3.62 -18.39
CA LEU A 67 0.92 -2.88 -18.93
C LEU A 67 0.89 -2.82 -20.45
N LYS A 68 0.44 -3.87 -21.13
CA LYS A 68 0.24 -3.86 -22.59
C LYS A 68 -0.76 -2.77 -22.99
N LYS A 69 -1.96 -2.78 -22.39
CA LYS A 69 -2.98 -1.75 -22.64
C LYS A 69 -2.50 -0.35 -22.31
N TRP A 70 -1.77 -0.20 -21.19
CA TRP A 70 -1.23 1.09 -20.79
C TRP A 70 -0.19 1.60 -21.79
N ARG A 71 0.71 0.74 -22.28
CA ARG A 71 1.69 1.08 -23.33
C ARG A 71 1.05 1.43 -24.65
N GLU A 72 0.00 0.71 -25.05
CA GLU A 72 -0.78 1.02 -26.25
C GLU A 72 -1.45 2.39 -26.13
N LYS A 73 -2.07 2.68 -24.99
CA LYS A 73 -2.73 3.97 -24.72
C LYS A 73 -1.76 5.14 -24.65
N HIS A 74 -0.54 4.93 -24.14
CA HIS A 74 0.46 5.98 -23.92
C HIS A 74 1.63 5.86 -24.90
N ARG A 75 1.36 5.43 -26.14
CA ARG A 75 2.40 5.18 -27.14
C ARG A 75 3.28 6.41 -27.38
N GLU A 76 2.68 7.59 -27.43
CA GLU A 76 3.35 8.87 -27.64
C GLU A 76 4.36 9.19 -26.54
N TYR A 77 3.99 8.95 -25.27
CA TYR A 77 4.89 9.10 -24.13
C TYR A 77 6.16 8.24 -24.31
N PHE A 78 6.04 7.02 -24.83
CA PHE A 78 7.19 6.14 -25.08
C PHE A 78 8.03 6.51 -26.29
N VAL A 79 7.47 7.22 -27.26
CA VAL A 79 8.22 7.79 -28.38
C VAL A 79 9.06 8.95 -27.86
N GLN A 80 8.43 9.91 -27.17
CA GLN A 80 9.11 11.07 -26.57
C GLN A 80 10.17 10.65 -25.55
N TYR A 81 9.89 9.64 -24.72
CA TYR A 81 10.87 9.10 -23.77
C TYR A 81 12.09 8.48 -24.47
N ARG A 82 11.90 7.81 -25.60
CA ARG A 82 13.02 7.24 -26.38
C ARG A 82 13.85 8.31 -27.06
N GLU A 83 13.21 9.33 -27.61
CA GLU A 83 13.88 10.46 -28.25
C GLU A 83 14.72 11.25 -27.25
N THR A 84 14.16 11.57 -26.08
CA THR A 84 14.89 12.24 -25.00
C THR A 84 16.05 11.41 -24.48
N LYS A 85 15.85 10.11 -24.22
CA LYS A 85 16.94 9.21 -23.79
C LYS A 85 18.06 9.08 -24.84
N ASN A 86 17.71 9.01 -26.12
CA ASN A 86 18.70 8.96 -27.20
C ASN A 86 19.47 10.28 -27.34
N LYS A 87 18.80 11.42 -27.11
CA LYS A 87 19.43 12.74 -27.10
C LYS A 87 20.44 12.86 -25.95
N THR A 88 20.04 12.50 -24.72
CA THR A 88 20.92 12.49 -23.55
C THR A 88 22.12 11.55 -23.71
N ASN A 89 21.93 10.36 -24.29
CA ASN A 89 23.03 9.44 -24.57
C ASN A 89 24.02 9.94 -25.64
N ARG A 90 23.58 10.81 -26.56
CA ARG A 90 24.45 11.46 -27.55
C ARG A 90 25.22 12.61 -26.91
N GLU A 91 24.57 13.39 -26.04
CA GLU A 91 25.19 14.50 -25.31
C GLU A 91 26.23 14.01 -24.29
N ASN A 92 25.99 12.88 -23.61
CA ASN A 92 26.91 12.28 -22.64
C ASN A 92 28.06 11.47 -23.28
N LYS A 93 28.16 11.44 -24.62
CA LYS A 93 29.21 10.72 -25.37
C LYS A 93 30.27 11.66 -25.96
N ILE A 94 30.29 12.91 -25.52
CA ILE A 94 31.28 13.94 -25.85
C ILE A 94 32.26 14.07 -24.69
#